data_AF-A0A0F4JDH2-F1
#
_entry.id   AF-A0A0F4JDH2-F1
#
_cell.length_a   1.000
_cell.length_b   1.000
_cell.length_c   1.000
_cell.angle_alpha   90.00
_cell.angle_beta   90.00
_cell.angle_gamma   90.00
#
_symmetry.space_group_name_H-M   'P 1'
#
loop_
_entity.id
_entity.type
_entity.pdbx_description
1 polymer ?
#
loop_
_entity_poly.entity_id
_entity_poly.type
_entity_poly.pdbx_seq_one_letter_code
_entity_poly.pdbx_strand_id
1 'polypeptide(L)'
;LSAAPAALRGLGPDRLAALAELAEVIGWILFDAGRYRRAHRMNARALALADLCGDRWTARLTLLNHSMLTTHTGRPRAALAAAARAAAGPRPLPARVAGLVLI
;
A
#
# COMPACT_ATOMS: atom_id res chain seq x y z
N LEU A 1 -15.76 6.19 1.92
CA LEU A 1 -14.64 5.29 2.33
C LEU A 1 -14.56 5.07 3.85
N SER A 2 -15.66 5.13 4.60
CA SER A 2 -15.67 4.99 6.08
C SER A 2 -15.96 3.58 6.58
N ALA A 3 -16.72 2.76 5.83
CA ALA A 3 -17.07 1.39 6.21
C ALA A 3 -15.84 0.49 6.35
N ALA A 4 -15.80 -0.49 7.25
CA ALA A 4 -14.64 -1.39 7.34
C ALA A 4 -14.46 -2.21 6.04
N PRO A 5 -13.22 -2.50 5.58
CA PRO A 5 -12.99 -3.30 4.36
C PRO A 5 -13.73 -4.65 4.36
N ALA A 6 -13.79 -5.33 5.51
CA ALA A 6 -14.50 -6.60 5.64
C ALA A 6 -16.01 -6.50 5.35
N ALA A 7 -16.65 -5.37 5.70
CA ALA A 7 -18.05 -5.12 5.41
C ALA A 7 -18.33 -4.90 3.91
N LEU A 8 -17.28 -4.66 3.12
CA LEU A 8 -17.36 -4.44 1.67
C LEU A 8 -17.13 -5.71 0.86
N ARG A 9 -16.90 -6.87 1.50
CA ARG A 9 -16.68 -8.17 0.81
C ARG A 9 -17.78 -8.56 -0.18
N GLY A 10 -19.01 -8.12 0.04
CA GLY A 10 -20.13 -8.37 -0.87
C GLY A 10 -20.11 -7.52 -2.15
N LEU A 11 -19.20 -6.54 -2.24
CA LEU A 11 -18.94 -5.84 -3.50
C LEU A 11 -18.18 -6.77 -4.45
N GLY A 12 -18.58 -6.81 -5.72
CA GLY A 12 -17.86 -7.56 -6.74
C GLY A 12 -16.38 -7.12 -6.86
N PRO A 13 -15.51 -7.99 -7.41
CA PRO A 13 -14.06 -7.80 -7.43
C PRO A 13 -13.63 -6.47 -8.06
N ASP A 14 -14.27 -6.03 -9.13
CA ASP A 14 -13.93 -4.77 -9.82
C ASP A 14 -14.19 -3.54 -8.94
N ARG A 15 -15.28 -3.55 -8.16
CA ARG A 15 -15.58 -2.46 -7.22
C ARG A 15 -14.60 -2.44 -6.05
N LEU A 16 -14.19 -3.61 -5.58
CA LEU A 16 -13.16 -3.72 -4.54
C LEU A 16 -11.80 -3.21 -5.04
N ALA A 17 -11.41 -3.57 -6.27
CA ALA A 17 -10.20 -3.07 -6.92
C ALA A 17 -10.22 -1.54 -7.05
N ALA A 18 -11.30 -0.97 -7.59
CA ALA A 18 -11.46 0.48 -7.71
C ALA A 18 -11.40 1.21 -6.34
N LEU A 19 -11.97 0.62 -5.29
CA LEU A 19 -11.88 1.17 -3.93
C LEU A 19 -10.48 1.04 -3.33
N ALA A 20 -9.75 -0.03 -3.67
CA ALA A 20 -8.37 -0.21 -3.26
C ALA A 20 -7.47 0.85 -3.91
N GLU A 21 -7.59 1.03 -5.22
CA GLU A 21 -6.86 2.06 -5.98
C GLU A 21 -7.16 3.47 -5.46
N LEU A 22 -8.44 3.79 -5.26
CA LEU A 22 -8.83 5.09 -4.72
C LEU A 22 -8.25 5.32 -3.32
N ALA A 23 -8.25 4.30 -2.45
CA ALA A 23 -7.65 4.41 -1.12
C ALA A 23 -6.13 4.58 -1.18
N GLU A 24 -5.45 3.93 -2.13
CA GLU A 24 -4.02 4.07 -2.37
C GLU A 24 -3.66 5.51 -2.78
N VAL A 25 -4.38 6.07 -3.75
CA VAL A 25 -4.18 7.45 -4.25
C VAL A 25 -4.44 8.48 -3.16
N ILE A 26 -5.52 8.32 -2.38
CA ILE A 26 -5.80 9.19 -1.23
C ILE A 26 -4.66 9.08 -0.20
N GLY A 27 -4.12 7.87 0.02
CA GLY A 27 -2.96 7.65 0.89
C GLY A 27 -1.74 8.46 0.47
N TRP A 28 -1.43 8.46 -0.83
CA TRP A 28 -0.34 9.24 -1.42
C TRP A 28 -0.55 10.76 -1.28
N ILE A 29 -1.73 11.27 -1.65
CA ILE A 29 -2.07 12.70 -1.53
C ILE A 29 -1.97 13.17 -0.07
N LEU A 30 -2.44 12.36 0.89
CA LEU A 30 -2.35 12.69 2.31
C LEU A 30 -0.90 12.67 2.82
N PHE A 31 -0.04 11.80 2.27
CA PHE A 31 1.38 11.79 2.59
C PHE A 31 2.05 13.08 2.12
N ASP A 32 1.82 13.47 0.88
CA ASP A 32 2.35 14.70 0.28
C ASP A 32 1.88 15.95 1.05
N ALA A 33 0.62 15.96 1.50
CA ALA A 33 0.06 17.01 2.35
C ALA A 33 0.52 16.98 3.83
N GLY A 34 1.49 16.14 4.19
CA GLY A 34 2.01 16.01 5.56
C GLY A 34 1.03 15.40 6.58
N ARG A 35 -0.07 14.78 6.11
CA ARG A 35 -1.10 14.16 6.96
C ARG A 35 -0.80 12.67 7.23
N TYR A 36 0.40 12.39 7.74
CA TYR A 36 0.96 11.03 7.87
C TYR A 36 0.07 9.99 8.56
N ARG A 37 -0.60 10.36 9.67
CA ARG A 37 -1.53 9.44 10.37
C ARG A 37 -2.73 9.06 9.49
N ARG A 38 -3.20 9.95 8.63
CA ARG A 38 -4.31 9.68 7.72
C ARG A 38 -3.82 8.86 6.53
N ALA A 39 -2.66 9.21 5.97
CA ALA A 39 -1.99 8.44 4.93
C ALA A 39 -1.80 6.97 5.34
N HIS A 40 -1.29 6.72 6.56
CA HIS A 40 -1.14 5.37 7.11
C HIS A 40 -2.45 4.58 7.08
N ARG A 41 -3.55 5.20 7.53
CA ARG A 41 -4.87 4.54 7.55
C ARG A 41 -5.36 4.20 6.15
N MET A 42 -5.12 5.07 5.18
CA MET A 42 -5.54 4.83 3.81
C MET A 42 -4.68 3.74 3.15
N ASN A 43 -3.36 3.70 3.40
CA ASN A 43 -2.52 2.59 2.95
C ASN A 43 -2.98 1.25 3.56
N ALA A 44 -3.26 1.20 4.87
CA ALA A 44 -3.78 -0.03 5.49
C ALA A 44 -5.13 -0.47 4.87
N ARG A 45 -5.98 0.49 4.52
CA ARG A 45 -7.27 0.24 3.89
C ARG A 45 -7.13 -0.29 2.46
N ALA A 46 -6.26 0.32 1.66
CA ALA A 46 -5.98 -0.11 0.29
C ALA A 46 -5.43 -1.54 0.26
N LEU A 47 -4.48 -1.87 1.15
CA LEU A 47 -3.98 -3.25 1.28
C LEU A 47 -5.08 -4.25 1.63
N ALA A 48 -5.95 -3.90 2.59
CA ALA A 48 -7.03 -4.78 2.98
C ALA A 48 -8.05 -5.00 1.85
N LEU A 49 -8.36 -3.97 1.05
CA LEU A 49 -9.29 -4.09 -0.08
C LEU A 49 -8.66 -4.89 -1.24
N ALA A 50 -7.40 -4.61 -1.56
CA ALA A 50 -6.65 -5.33 -2.57
C ALA A 50 -6.52 -6.83 -2.25
N ASP A 51 -6.36 -7.18 -0.97
CA ASP A 51 -6.32 -8.57 -0.52
C ASP A 51 -7.66 -9.31 -0.76
N LEU A 52 -8.79 -8.62 -0.58
CA LEU A 52 -10.12 -9.21 -0.79
C LEU A 52 -10.43 -9.55 -2.24
N CYS A 53 -9.86 -8.82 -3.20
CA CYS A 53 -10.07 -9.04 -4.64
C CYS A 53 -8.85 -9.63 -5.36
N GLY A 54 -7.73 -9.85 -4.66
CA GLY A 54 -6.49 -10.35 -5.25
C GLY A 54 -5.72 -9.35 -6.12
N ASP A 55 -5.98 -8.04 -5.98
CA ASP A 55 -5.30 -6.99 -6.73
C ASP A 55 -3.86 -6.78 -6.25
N ARG A 56 -2.95 -7.55 -6.84
CA ARG A 56 -1.51 -7.51 -6.51
C ARG A 56 -0.83 -6.23 -6.96
N TRP A 57 -1.39 -5.51 -7.93
CA TRP A 57 -0.78 -4.28 -8.45
C TRP A 57 -0.97 -3.14 -7.45
N THR A 58 -2.21 -2.89 -7.04
CA THR A 58 -2.53 -1.88 -6.02
C THR A 58 -1.89 -2.21 -4.69
N ALA A 59 -1.85 -3.49 -4.30
CA ALA A 59 -1.14 -3.92 -3.10
C ALA A 59 0.35 -3.54 -3.15
N ARG A 60 1.02 -3.74 -4.29
CA ARG A 60 2.44 -3.38 -4.46
C ARG A 60 2.65 -1.87 -4.36
N LEU A 61 1.87 -1.05 -5.07
CA LEU A 61 1.98 0.41 -5.00
C LEU A 61 1.76 0.92 -3.57
N THR A 62 0.75 0.38 -2.90
CA THR A 62 0.46 0.74 -1.50
C THR A 62 1.60 0.39 -0.55
N LEU A 63 2.29 -0.75 -0.75
CA LEU A 63 3.46 -1.11 0.04
C LEU A 63 4.63 -0.15 -0.17
N LEU A 64 4.84 0.34 -1.40
CA LEU A 64 5.86 1.36 -1.69
C LEU A 64 5.51 2.69 -1.01
N ASN A 65 4.26 3.13 -1.08
CA ASN A 65 3.80 4.32 -0.34
C ASN A 65 3.96 4.15 1.17
N HIS A 66 3.67 2.97 1.70
CA HIS A 66 3.86 2.67 3.12
C HIS A 66 5.34 2.67 3.51
N SER A 67 6.22 2.16 2.64
CA SER A 67 7.67 2.23 2.84
C SER A 67 8.15 3.68 2.92
N MET A 68 7.76 4.53 1.97
CA MET A 68 8.10 5.97 2.01
C MET A 68 7.58 6.65 3.29
N LEU A 69 6.32 6.41 3.66
CA LEU A 69 5.70 6.96 4.86
C LEU A 69 6.45 6.54 6.14
N THR A 70 6.83 5.28 6.25
CA THR A 70 7.52 4.75 7.44
C THR A 70 8.97 5.22 7.52
N THR A 71 9.65 5.41 6.39
CA THR A 71 10.96 6.09 6.34
C THR A 71 10.83 7.52 6.85
N HIS A 72 9.88 8.30 6.32
CA HIS A 72 9.70 9.70 6.68
C HIS A 72 9.28 9.91 8.14
N THR A 73 8.67 8.91 8.76
CA THR A 73 8.24 8.95 10.18
C THR A 73 9.23 8.29 11.14
N GLY A 74 10.48 8.03 10.70
CA GLY A 74 11.56 7.54 11.56
C GLY A 74 11.46 6.05 11.90
N ARG A 75 10.81 5.23 11.06
CA ARG A 75 10.60 3.79 11.27
C ARG A 75 11.30 2.96 10.16
N PRO A 76 12.63 3.02 10.04
CA PRO A 76 13.37 2.43 8.91
C PRO A 76 13.19 0.92 8.77
N ARG A 77 13.12 0.18 9.88
CA ARG A 77 12.86 -1.28 9.84
C ARG A 77 11.52 -1.63 9.21
N ALA A 78 10.48 -0.85 9.51
CA ALA A 78 9.16 -1.05 8.94
C ALA A 78 9.14 -0.69 7.45
N ALA A 79 9.91 0.33 7.07
CA ALA A 79 10.06 0.72 5.67
C ALA A 79 10.72 -0.37 4.83
N LEU A 80 11.79 -0.98 5.34
CA LEU A 80 12.48 -2.09 4.69
C LEU A 80 11.55 -3.30 4.53
N ALA A 81 10.84 -3.68 5.59
CA ALA A 81 9.90 -4.78 5.54
C ALA A 81 8.78 -4.56 4.50
N ALA A 82 8.26 -3.34 4.39
CA ALA A 82 7.26 -3.00 3.37
C ALA A 82 7.83 -3.06 1.95
N ALA A 83 9.04 -2.53 1.73
CA ALA A 83 9.72 -2.58 0.45
C ALA A 83 10.05 -4.04 0.03
N ALA A 84 10.47 -4.88 0.96
CA ALA A 84 10.71 -6.31 0.72
C ALA A 84 9.44 -7.04 0.27
N ARG A 85 8.31 -6.78 0.92
CA ARG A 85 7.02 -7.35 0.50
C ARG A 85 6.60 -6.87 -0.88
N ALA A 86 6.85 -5.60 -1.23
CA ALA A 86 6.58 -5.07 -2.57
C ALA A 86 7.45 -5.76 -3.64
N ALA A 87 8.70 -6.08 -3.28
CA ALA A 87 9.68 -6.73 -4.13
C ALA A 87 9.37 -8.21 -4.42
N ALA A 88 8.76 -8.91 -3.46
CA ALA A 88 8.44 -10.33 -3.54
C ALA A 88 7.29 -10.68 -4.53
N GLY A 89 6.71 -9.71 -5.22
CA GLY A 89 5.66 -9.97 -6.19
C GLY A 89 6.15 -10.64 -7.50
N PRO A 90 5.24 -11.08 -8.38
CA PRO A 90 5.53 -12.01 -9.49
C PRO A 90 6.45 -11.47 -10.58
N ARG A 91 6.72 -10.16 -10.59
CA ARG A 91 7.68 -9.53 -11.49
C ARG A 91 8.79 -8.96 -10.63
N PRO A 92 10.04 -9.41 -10.82
CA PRO A 92 11.16 -8.90 -10.04
C PRO A 92 11.28 -7.39 -10.23
N LEU A 93 11.64 -6.70 -9.15
CA LEU A 93 11.98 -5.30 -9.26
C LEU A 93 13.24 -5.15 -10.12
N PRO A 94 13.41 -4.02 -10.83
CA PRO A 94 14.67 -3.71 -11.47
C PRO A 94 15.83 -3.85 -10.47
N ALA A 95 16.97 -4.40 -10.89
CA ALA A 95 18.07 -4.77 -9.99
C ALA A 95 18.51 -3.64 -9.04
N ARG A 96 18.49 -2.38 -9.51
CA ARG A 96 18.80 -1.20 -8.69
C ARG A 96 17.83 -0.98 -7.52
N VAL A 97 16.55 -1.31 -7.71
CA VAL A 97 15.52 -1.19 -6.67
C VAL A 97 15.59 -2.38 -5.71
N ALA A 98 15.89 -3.58 -6.21
CA ALA A 98 16.09 -4.76 -5.37
C ALA A 98 17.28 -4.59 -4.39
N GLY A 99 18.36 -3.91 -4.81
CA GLY A 99 19.52 -3.64 -3.95
C GLY A 99 19.23 -2.75 -2.74
N LEU A 100 18.21 -1.88 -2.81
CA LEU A 100 17.79 -1.01 -1.70
C LEU A 100 17.00 -1.76 -0.60
N VAL A 101 16.58 -2.99 -0.89
CA VAL A 101 15.75 -3.84 0.00
C VAL A 101 16.60 -4.80 0.84
N LEU A 102 17.90 -4.91 0.56
CA LEU A 102 18.82 -5.89 1.16
C LEU A 102 19.83 -5.30 2.18
N ILE A 103 19.68 -4.03 2.57
CA ILE A 103 20.51 -3.36 3.60
C ILE A 103 19.64 -3.09 4.83
#